data_AF-A0A967QQK6-F1
#
_entry.id   AF-A0A967QQK6-F1
#
_cell.length_a   1.000
_cell.length_b   1.000
_cell.length_c   1.000
_cell.angle_alpha   90.00
_cell.angle_beta   90.00
_cell.angle_gamma   90.00
#
_symmetry.space_group_name_H-M   'P 1'
#
loop_
_entity.id
_entity.type
_entity.pdbx_description
1 polymer ?
#
loop_
_entity_poly.entity_id
_entity_poly.type
_entity_poly.pdbx_seq_one_letter_code
_entity_poly.pdbx_strand_id
1 'polypeptide(L)' 'MGGPASGVTTEGLRYALADAVLEPLVARGIANEVVEASPVVRLRSGVLLAISSPTP' A
#
# COMPACT_ATOMS: atom_id res chain seq x y z
N MET A 1 4.47 -14.47 6.80
CA MET A 1 4.56 -13.45 5.72
C MET A 1 4.52 -14.20 4.40
N GLY A 2 3.58 -13.91 3.49
CA GLY A 2 3.52 -14.60 2.19
C GLY A 2 2.14 -15.01 1.68
N GLY A 3 1.05 -14.53 2.27
CA GLY A 3 -0.30 -14.63 1.71
C GLY A 3 -0.80 -13.26 1.22
N PRO A 4 -1.90 -13.20 0.44
CA PRO A 4 -2.41 -11.96 -0.11
C PRO A 4 -2.88 -10.99 0.99
N ALA A 5 -2.64 -9.70 0.77
CA ALA A 5 -3.29 -8.63 1.54
C ALA A 5 -4.55 -8.20 0.79
N SER A 6 -5.69 -8.27 1.46
CA SER A 6 -7.00 -8.03 0.84
C SER A 6 -7.69 -6.80 1.41
N GLY A 7 -8.44 -6.12 0.55
CA GLY A 7 -9.14 -4.88 0.88
C GLY A 7 -8.19 -3.72 1.16
N VAL A 8 -7.05 -3.68 0.46
CA VAL A 8 -6.04 -2.64 0.61
C VAL A 8 -6.58 -1.34 0.02
N THR A 9 -6.72 -0.33 0.87
CA THR A 9 -7.15 1.02 0.48
C THR A 9 -6.10 2.01 0.93
N THR A 10 -5.77 2.97 0.07
CA THR A 10 -4.80 4.02 0.37
C THR A 10 -5.36 5.41 0.06
N GLU A 11 -5.06 6.34 0.96
CA GLU A 11 -5.42 7.77 0.86
C GLU A 11 -4.14 8.61 1.05
N GLY A 12 -4.07 9.77 0.41
CA GLY A 12 -2.89 10.63 0.46
C GLY A 12 -1.65 10.08 -0.27
N LEU A 13 -1.83 9.07 -1.13
CA LEU A 13 -0.80 8.54 -2.02
C LEU A 13 -1.15 8.80 -3.50
N ARG A 14 -0.14 9.10 -4.33
CA ARG A 14 -0.32 9.43 -5.76
C ARG A 14 -1.08 8.35 -6.54
N TYR A 15 -0.75 7.09 -6.30
CA TYR A 15 -1.40 5.93 -6.92
C TYR A 15 -2.31 5.27 -5.88
N ALA A 16 -3.49 5.85 -5.67
CA ALA A 16 -4.45 5.35 -4.69
C ALA A 16 -4.93 3.93 -5.03
N LEU A 17 -5.08 3.11 -4.00
CA LEU A 17 -5.70 1.79 -4.06
C LEU A 17 -7.09 1.88 -3.45
N ALA A 18 -8.05 1.16 -4.05
CA ALA A 18 -9.42 1.05 -3.56
C ALA A 18 -9.81 -0.42 -3.50
N ASP A 19 -9.99 -0.93 -2.27
CA ASP A 19 -10.35 -2.34 -1.98
C ASP A 19 -9.51 -3.39 -2.74
N ALA A 20 -8.22 -3.10 -2.94
CA ALA A 20 -7.35 -3.92 -3.77
C ALA A 20 -6.93 -5.23 -3.07
N VAL A 21 -6.63 -6.25 -3.88
CA VAL A 21 -5.86 -7.42 -3.44
C VAL A 21 -4.43 -7.28 -3.94
N LEU A 22 -3.47 -7.42 -3.03
CA LEU A 22 -2.04 -7.45 -3.32
C LEU A 22 -1.51 -8.86 -3.09
N GLU A 23 -1.14 -9.52 -4.19
CA GLU A 23 -0.52 -10.83 -4.17
C GLU A 23 0.95 -10.72 -3.73
N PRO A 24 1.44 -11.68 -2.93
CA PRO A 24 2.84 -11.70 -2.53
C PRO A 24 3.75 -11.78 -3.76
N LEU A 25 4.85 -11.03 -3.74
CA LEU A 25 5.87 -11.00 -4.79
C LEU A 25 5.39 -10.45 -6.15
N VAL A 26 4.17 -9.90 -6.23
CA VAL A 26 3.67 -9.17 -7.40
C VAL A 26 3.83 -7.67 -7.15
N ALA A 27 4.42 -6.94 -8.10
CA ALA A 27 4.85 -5.54 -7.92
C ALA A 27 3.72 -4.49 -7.94
N ARG A 28 2.48 -4.84 -7.57
CA ARG A 28 1.36 -3.90 -7.51
C ARG A 28 1.41 -3.09 -6.22
N GLY A 29 1.38 -1.76 -6.32
CA GLY A 29 1.46 -0.85 -5.16
C GLY A 29 2.89 -0.52 -4.69
N ILE A 30 3.91 -1.02 -5.39
CA ILE A 30 5.31 -0.67 -5.17
C ILE A 30 5.62 0.68 -5.84
N ALA A 31 6.50 1.48 -5.23
CA ALA A 31 6.93 2.80 -5.71
C ALA A 31 5.81 3.85 -5.80
N ASN A 32 5.04 3.99 -4.70
CA ASN A 32 4.05 5.03 -4.56
C ASN A 32 4.65 6.28 -3.89
N GLU A 33 4.03 7.43 -4.11
CA GLU A 33 4.49 8.73 -3.59
C GLU A 33 3.48 9.28 -2.60
N VAL A 34 3.96 9.74 -1.45
CA VAL A 34 3.14 10.48 -0.48
C VAL A 34 2.86 11.87 -1.04
N VAL A 35 1.58 12.23 -1.18
CA VAL A 35 1.14 13.54 -1.71
C VAL A 35 0.42 14.39 -0.67
N GLU A 36 0.06 13.80 0.47
CA GLU A 36 -0.55 14.49 1.61
C GLU A 36 0.29 14.29 2.88
N ALA A 37 0.20 15.23 3.83
CA ALA A 37 1.02 15.21 5.05
C ALA A 37 0.74 14.00 5.99
N SER A 38 -0.38 13.31 5.82
CA SER A 38 -0.79 12.18 6.66
C SER A 38 -1.45 11.09 5.82
N PRO A 39 -0.68 10.32 5.04
CA PRO A 39 -1.22 9.26 4.21
C PRO A 39 -1.76 8.11 5.08
N VAL A 40 -2.80 7.46 4.60
CA VAL A 40 -3.49 6.36 5.30
C VAL A 40 -3.41 5.10 4.47
N VAL A 41 -3.07 3.99 5.13
CA VAL A 41 -3.13 2.64 4.54
C VAL A 41 -3.99 1.77 5.43
N ARG A 42 -5.02 1.15 4.85
CA ARG A 42 -5.93 0.22 5.52
C ARG A 42 -5.97 -1.10 4.76
N LEU A 43 -6.11 -2.19 5.49
CA LEU A 43 -6.36 -3.52 4.95
C LEU A 43 -7.45 -4.21 5.77
N ARG A 44 -8.20 -5.09 5.13
CA ARG A 44 -9.23 -5.90 5.79
C ARG A 44 -8.66 -7.18 6.36
N SER A 45 -7.75 -7.83 5.63
CA SER A 45 -7.11 -9.07 6.07
C SER A 45 -5.74 -9.28 5.43
N GLY A 46 -4.92 -10.10 6.07
CA GLY A 46 -3.56 -10.42 5.63
C GLY A 46 -2.52 -9.54 6.31
N VAL A 47 -1.32 -9.47 5.71
CA VAL A 47 -0.20 -8.67 6.24
C VAL A 47 0.43 -7.88 5.10
N LEU A 48 0.68 -6.60 5.35
CA LEU A 48 1.34 -5.69 4.41
C LEU A 48 2.65 -5.18 5.03
N LEU A 49 3.74 -5.24 4.27
CA LEU A 49 4.99 -4.57 4.63
C LEU A 49 5.03 -3.20 3.94
N ALA A 50 4.96 -2.13 4.73
CA ALA A 50 5.12 -0.77 4.23
C ALA A 50 6.58 -0.32 4.44
N ILE A 51 7.24 0.08 3.36
CA ILE A 51 8.59 0.64 3.39
C ILE A 51 8.50 2.06 2.87
N SER A 52 8.97 3.02 3.66
CA SER A 52 9.07 4.43 3.26
C SER A 52 10.49 4.92 3.46
N SER A 53 11.03 5.62 2.48
CA SER A 53 12.26 6.38 2.59
C SER A 53 11.94 7.85 2.29
N PRO A 54 12.53 8.81 3.01
CA PRO A 54 12.50 10.19 2.56
C PRO A 54 13.11 10.28 1.15
N THR A 55 12.54 11.14 0.31
CA THR A 55 13.19 11.51 -0.95
C THR A 55 14.49 12.24 -0.61
N PRO A 56 15.63 11.91 -1.24
CA PRO A 56 16.90 12.60 -0.99
C PRO A 56 16.83 14.09 -1.32
#